data_AF-A0A7W3FLL3-F1
#
_entry.id   AF-A0A7W3FLL3-F1
#
_cell.length_a   1.000
_cell.length_b   1.000
_cell.length_c   1.000
_cell.angle_alpha   90.00
_cell.angle_beta   90.00
_cell.angle_gamma   90.00
#
_symmetry.space_group_name_H-M   'P 1'
#
loop_
_entity.id
_entity.type
_entity.pdbx_description
1 polymer ?
#
loop_
_entity_poly.entity_id
_entity_poly.type
_entity_poly.pdbx_seq_one_letter_code
_entity_poly.pdbx_strand_id
1 'polypeptide(L)'
;MKTSRTLTISAILFAAASSGLSAAPARADGERPRSSAQACSDAWHQSEASSSCSLRFVYFFPADFCKLGVDCRAADGGVNPDETQTRLPNVPLLKNCDGRLGFIC
;
A
#
# COMPACT_ATOMS: atom_id res chain seq x y z
N MET A 1 20.27 -19.50 47.62
CA MET A 1 20.65 -18.38 48.51
C MET A 1 20.58 -17.09 47.72
N LYS A 2 19.97 -16.07 48.30
CA LYS A 2 19.41 -14.87 47.66
C LYS A 2 20.37 -13.70 47.86
N THR A 3 20.78 -13.03 46.79
CA THR A 3 21.56 -11.79 46.86
C THR A 3 20.95 -10.76 45.92
N SER A 4 19.93 -10.05 46.43
CA SER A 4 19.57 -8.71 45.98
C SER A 4 20.66 -7.74 46.41
N ARG A 5 21.11 -6.85 45.51
CA ARG A 5 21.34 -5.42 45.82
C ARG A 5 21.17 -4.60 44.54
N THR A 6 20.00 -3.98 44.44
CA THR A 6 19.75 -2.78 43.64
C THR A 6 20.69 -1.67 44.09
N LEU A 7 21.38 -1.01 43.17
CA LEU A 7 22.03 0.28 43.44
C LEU A 7 21.66 1.27 42.33
N THR A 8 20.86 2.25 42.74
CA THR A 8 20.44 3.45 42.03
C THR A 8 21.65 4.35 41.77
N ILE A 9 21.88 4.80 40.55
CA ILE A 9 22.80 5.91 40.27
C ILE A 9 22.03 7.00 39.55
N SER A 10 21.87 8.11 40.27
CA SER A 10 21.19 9.33 39.88
C SER A 10 22.00 10.14 38.85
N ALA A 11 21.25 10.71 37.92
CA ALA A 11 21.37 12.04 37.32
C ALA A 11 22.78 12.59 36.99
N ILE A 12 23.04 12.68 35.68
CA ILE A 12 23.91 13.72 35.13
C ILE A 12 23.14 14.44 34.01
N LEU A 13 22.64 15.64 34.34
CA LEU A 13 22.23 16.65 33.38
C LEU A 13 23.49 17.27 32.76
N PHE A 14 23.62 17.24 31.43
CA PHE A 14 24.51 18.14 30.71
C PHE A 14 23.77 18.87 29.59
N ALA A 15 23.54 20.14 29.89
CA ALA A 15 23.64 21.35 29.05
C ALA A 15 23.28 21.26 27.56
N ALA A 16 22.27 22.06 27.23
CA ALA A 16 21.95 22.53 25.89
C ALA A 16 23.15 23.20 25.21
N ALA A 17 23.38 22.83 23.95
CA ALA A 17 24.06 23.67 22.97
C ALA A 17 23.13 23.80 21.77
N SER A 18 22.44 24.93 21.69
CA SER A 18 21.59 25.39 20.60
C SER A 18 22.47 25.77 19.41
N SER A 19 22.78 24.80 18.56
CA SER A 19 23.27 25.06 17.20
C SER A 19 22.07 25.23 16.29
N GLY A 20 21.65 26.47 16.11
CA GLY A 20 20.65 26.85 15.11
C GLY A 20 21.14 26.51 13.71
N LEU A 21 20.84 25.31 13.23
CA LEU A 21 20.78 25.03 11.81
C LEU A 21 19.41 25.52 11.36
N SER A 22 19.39 26.66 10.66
CA SER A 22 18.28 27.04 9.80
C SER A 22 18.15 25.99 8.70
N ALA A 23 17.49 24.87 9.02
CA ALA A 23 16.90 24.02 8.03
C ALA A 23 15.86 24.87 7.31
N ALA A 24 16.22 25.34 6.12
CA ALA A 24 15.25 25.86 5.17
C ALA A 24 14.07 24.88 5.17
N PRO A 25 12.81 25.36 5.20
CA PRO A 25 11.69 24.45 5.04
C PRO A 25 11.93 23.70 3.74
N ALA A 26 12.15 22.39 3.86
CA ALA A 26 12.07 21.50 2.72
C ALA A 26 10.72 21.79 2.10
N ARG A 27 10.75 22.48 0.96
CA ARG A 27 9.56 22.67 0.14
C ARG A 27 9.04 21.26 -0.05
N ALA A 28 7.88 20.97 0.53
CA ALA A 28 7.14 19.77 0.21
C ALA A 28 7.06 19.79 -1.32
N ASP A 29 7.86 18.93 -1.97
CA ASP A 29 7.79 18.71 -3.39
C ASP A 29 6.31 18.47 -3.67
N GLY A 30 5.70 19.43 -4.36
CA GLY A 30 4.26 19.44 -4.61
C GLY A 30 3.90 18.05 -5.10
N GLU A 31 2.95 17.41 -4.42
CA GLU A 31 2.52 16.05 -4.72
C GLU A 31 2.31 15.94 -6.22
N ARG A 32 3.30 15.33 -6.90
CA ARG A 32 3.29 15.18 -8.34
C ARG A 32 1.95 14.51 -8.65
N PRO A 33 1.12 15.03 -9.57
CA PRO A 33 -0.16 14.40 -9.86
C PRO A 33 0.12 12.93 -10.17
N ARG A 34 -0.29 12.03 -9.27
CA ARG A 34 -0.19 10.59 -9.53
C ARG A 34 -0.90 10.40 -10.86
N SER A 35 -0.20 9.86 -11.86
CA SER A 35 -0.87 9.56 -13.11
C SER A 35 -2.08 8.68 -12.78
N SER A 36 -3.22 8.91 -13.42
CA SER A 36 -4.45 8.25 -13.00
C SER A 36 -4.38 6.71 -13.11
N ALA A 37 -3.48 6.19 -13.96
CA ALA A 37 -3.12 4.77 -13.99
C ALA A 37 -2.34 4.31 -12.75
N GLN A 38 -1.45 5.15 -12.20
CA GLN A 38 -0.77 4.87 -10.94
C GLN A 38 -1.75 4.80 -9.78
N ALA A 39 -2.76 5.67 -9.75
CA ALA A 39 -3.83 5.59 -8.75
C ALA A 39 -4.58 4.24 -8.81
N CYS A 40 -4.88 3.75 -10.02
CA CYS A 40 -5.48 2.42 -10.20
C CYS A 40 -4.55 1.28 -9.73
N SER A 41 -3.24 1.39 -10.01
CA SER A 41 -2.25 0.40 -9.57
C SER A 41 -2.12 0.38 -8.04
N ASP A 42 -2.02 1.55 -7.42
CA ASP A 42 -1.93 1.72 -5.97
C ASP A 42 -3.20 1.18 -5.28
N ALA A 43 -4.38 1.44 -5.86
CA ALA A 43 -5.66 0.91 -5.37
C ALA A 43 -5.75 -0.61 -5.55
N TRP A 44 -5.22 -1.17 -6.64
CA TRP A 44 -5.14 -2.61 -6.85
C TRP A 44 -4.31 -3.29 -5.75
N HIS A 45 -3.14 -2.74 -5.41
CA HIS A 45 -2.29 -3.28 -4.34
C HIS A 45 -2.91 -3.23 -2.94
N GLN A 46 -4.00 -2.47 -2.77
CA GLN A 46 -4.76 -2.45 -1.52
C GLN A 46 -5.89 -3.51 -1.49
N SER A 47 -6.18 -4.16 -2.62
CA SER A 47 -7.22 -5.18 -2.71
C SER A 47 -6.78 -6.53 -2.14
N GLU A 48 -7.73 -7.30 -1.61
CA GLU A 48 -7.51 -8.68 -1.16
C GLU A 48 -7.03 -9.57 -2.33
N ALA A 49 -7.59 -9.34 -3.52
CA ALA A 49 -7.22 -10.05 -4.75
C ALA A 49 -5.72 -9.97 -5.08
N SER A 50 -5.06 -8.85 -4.77
CA SER A 50 -3.64 -8.65 -5.09
C SER A 50 -2.68 -9.65 -4.43
N SER A 51 -3.12 -10.31 -3.35
CA SER A 51 -2.35 -11.35 -2.66
C SER A 51 -2.29 -12.69 -3.42
N SER A 52 -3.27 -12.96 -4.29
CA SER A 52 -3.44 -14.22 -5.00
C SER A 52 -3.59 -14.08 -6.51
N CYS A 53 -3.59 -12.83 -7.01
CA CYS A 53 -3.59 -12.48 -8.42
C CYS A 53 -2.38 -11.62 -8.77
N SER A 54 -1.83 -11.83 -9.97
CA SER A 54 -0.77 -11.00 -10.54
C SER A 54 -1.37 -9.99 -11.51
N LEU A 55 -0.97 -8.72 -11.39
CA LEU A 55 -1.41 -7.66 -12.30
C LEU A 55 -0.59 -7.72 -13.60
N ARG A 56 -1.27 -7.82 -14.74
CA ARG A 56 -0.62 -7.78 -16.07
C ARG A 56 -0.60 -6.37 -16.65
N PHE A 57 -1.73 -5.67 -16.55
CA PHE A 57 -1.84 -4.30 -17.03
C PHE A 57 -2.88 -3.52 -16.23
N VAL A 58 -2.72 -2.20 -16.27
CA VAL A 58 -3.66 -1.22 -15.72
C VAL A 58 -3.88 -0.13 -16.76
N TYR A 59 -5.14 0.17 -17.04
CA TYR A 59 -5.54 1.34 -17.81
C TYR A 59 -6.48 2.20 -16.98
N PHE A 60 -6.33 3.51 -17.10
CA PHE A 60 -7.27 4.47 -16.54
C PHE A 60 -8.07 5.12 -17.67
N PHE A 61 -9.39 5.23 -17.46
CA PHE A 61 -10.30 5.97 -18.32
C PHE A 61 -10.99 7.08 -17.53
N PRO A 62 -11.06 8.31 -18.05
CA PRO A 62 -11.87 9.35 -17.45
C PRO A 62 -13.36 8.93 -17.32
N ALA A 63 -14.11 9.39 -16.33
CA ALA A 63 -13.66 10.31 -15.28
C ALA A 63 -12.89 9.64 -14.13
N ASP A 64 -13.04 8.34 -13.85
CA ASP A 64 -12.35 7.63 -12.75
C ASP A 64 -12.46 6.09 -12.87
N PHE A 65 -12.35 5.55 -14.07
CA PHE A 65 -12.44 4.09 -14.28
C PHE A 65 -11.06 3.46 -14.37
N CYS A 66 -10.89 2.34 -13.69
CA CYS A 66 -9.75 1.45 -13.78
C CYS A 66 -10.15 0.21 -14.54
N LYS A 67 -9.37 -0.13 -15.56
CA LYS A 67 -9.42 -1.43 -16.23
C LYS A 67 -8.17 -2.20 -15.87
N LEU A 68 -8.37 -3.39 -15.32
CA LEU A 68 -7.33 -4.24 -14.76
C LEU A 68 -7.34 -5.56 -15.52
N GLY A 69 -6.19 -5.95 -16.06
CA GLY A 69 -5.96 -7.30 -16.55
C GLY A 69 -5.09 -8.04 -15.57
N VAL A 70 -5.54 -9.21 -15.11
CA VAL A 70 -4.87 -9.98 -14.06
C VAL A 70 -4.78 -11.46 -14.43
N ASP A 71 -3.90 -12.17 -13.74
CA ASP A 71 -3.86 -13.62 -13.69
C ASP A 71 -4.09 -14.06 -12.23
N CYS A 72 -5.22 -14.70 -11.95
CA CYS A 72 -5.63 -15.09 -10.60
C CYS A 72 -5.42 -16.59 -10.36
N ARG A 73 -4.89 -16.96 -9.19
CA ARG A 73 -4.78 -18.37 -8.80
C ARG A 73 -6.12 -18.90 -8.31
N ALA A 74 -6.60 -20.00 -8.88
CA ALA A 74 -7.78 -20.73 -8.43
C ALA A 74 -7.44 -21.70 -7.28
N ALA A 75 -8.46 -22.20 -6.60
CA ALA A 75 -8.33 -23.11 -5.45
C ALA A 75 -7.74 -24.47 -5.84
N ASP A 76 -7.90 -24.89 -7.10
CA ASP A 76 -7.28 -26.08 -7.69
C ASP A 76 -5.79 -25.89 -8.04
N GLY A 77 -5.26 -24.68 -7.83
CA GLY A 77 -3.88 -24.30 -8.17
C GLY A 77 -3.70 -23.79 -9.60
N GLY A 78 -4.75 -23.80 -10.42
CA GLY A 78 -4.76 -23.23 -11.76
C GLY A 78 -4.56 -21.72 -11.74
N VAL A 79 -4.14 -21.16 -12.88
CA VAL A 79 -4.01 -19.71 -13.06
C VAL A 79 -4.94 -19.29 -14.19
N ASN A 80 -5.91 -18.46 -13.85
CA ASN A 80 -6.96 -18.02 -14.75
C ASN A 80 -6.75 -16.55 -15.11
N PRO A 81 -6.61 -16.22 -16.40
CA PRO A 81 -6.57 -14.84 -16.84
C PRO A 81 -7.97 -14.22 -16.68
N ASP A 82 -8.03 -13.01 -16.13
CA ASP A 82 -9.28 -12.25 -16.04
C ASP A 82 -9.06 -10.77 -16.34
N GLU A 83 -10.16 -10.09 -16.66
CA GLU A 83 -10.17 -8.66 -16.95
C GLU A 83 -11.43 -8.05 -16.32
N THR A 84 -11.26 -6.95 -15.60
CA THR A 84 -12.38 -6.21 -15.03
C THR A 84 -12.22 -4.71 -15.24
N GLN A 85 -13.35 -4.02 -15.26
CA GLN A 85 -13.40 -2.56 -15.26
C GLN A 85 -14.35 -2.09 -14.16
N THR A 86 -13.86 -1.20 -13.30
CA THR A 86 -14.64 -0.62 -12.21
C THR A 86 -14.19 0.81 -11.92
N ARG A 87 -14.91 1.52 -11.06
CA ARG A 87 -14.49 2.85 -10.61
C ARG A 87 -13.29 2.72 -9.66
N LEU A 88 -12.37 3.68 -9.70
CA LEU A 88 -11.20 3.74 -8.82
C LEU A 88 -11.52 3.45 -7.34
N PRO A 89 -12.58 4.01 -6.72
CA PRO A 89 -12.92 3.73 -5.31
C PRO A 89 -13.31 2.28 -5.02
N ASN A 90 -13.71 1.52 -6.05
CA ASN A 90 -14.13 0.12 -5.90
C ASN A 90 -12.96 -0.85 -6.08
N VAL A 91 -11.84 -0.42 -6.67
CA VAL A 91 -10.69 -1.30 -6.93
C VAL A 91 -10.19 -2.00 -5.66
N PRO A 92 -10.05 -1.34 -4.49
CA PRO A 92 -9.62 -2.00 -3.26
C PRO A 92 -10.61 -3.06 -2.75
N LEU A 93 -11.86 -3.07 -3.23
CA LEU A 93 -12.90 -4.02 -2.82
C LEU A 93 -12.85 -5.34 -3.60
N LEU A 94 -11.98 -5.44 -4.61
CA LEU A 94 -11.87 -6.64 -5.43
C LEU A 94 -11.29 -7.83 -4.65
N LYS A 95 -11.88 -9.00 -4.90
CA LYS A 95 -11.50 -10.29 -4.35
C LYS A 95 -11.20 -11.28 -5.48
N ASN A 96 -10.42 -12.30 -5.16
CA ASN A 96 -10.23 -13.45 -6.02
C ASN A 96 -11.30 -14.51 -5.70
N CYS A 97 -12.30 -14.63 -6.56
CA CYS A 97 -13.38 -15.60 -6.49
C CYS A 97 -13.04 -16.84 -7.33
N ASP A 98 -12.11 -17.65 -6.83
CA ASP A 98 -11.66 -18.91 -7.47
C ASP A 98 -11.10 -18.72 -8.89
N GLY A 99 -10.16 -17.79 -9.03
CA GLY A 99 -9.51 -17.46 -10.31
C GLY A 99 -10.24 -16.40 -11.13
N ARG A 100 -11.28 -15.75 -10.58
CA ARG A 100 -12.01 -14.66 -11.22
C ARG A 100 -12.07 -13.45 -10.29
N LEU A 101 -11.99 -12.23 -10.84
CA LEU A 101 -12.18 -11.02 -10.04
C LEU A 101 -13.66 -10.77 -9.78
N GLY A 102 -13.99 -10.52 -8.53
CA GLY A 102 -15.35 -10.17 -8.11
C GLY A 102 -15.37 -9.30 -6.87
N PHE A 103 -16.53 -8.71 -6.58
CA PHE A 103 -16.79 -8.03 -5.30
C PHE A 103 -17.41 -8.97 -4.27
N ILE A 104 -18.03 -10.05 -4.76
CA ILE A 104 -18.72 -11.07 -3.98
C ILE A 104 -18.34 -12.42 -4.58
N CYS A 105 -17.88 -13.30 -3.71
CA CYS A 105 -17.67 -14.73 -3.91
C CYS A 105 -18.60 -15.43 -2.89
#